data_AF-A0A7C1ZI10-F1
#
_entry.id   AF-A0A7C1ZI10-F1
#
_cell.length_a   1.000
_cell.length_b   1.000
_cell.length_c   1.000
_cell.angle_alpha   90.00
_cell.angle_beta   90.00
_cell.angle_gamma   90.00
#
_symmetry.space_group_name_H-M   'P 1'
#
loop_
_entity.id
_entity.type
_entity.pdbx_description
1 polymer ?
#
loop_
_entity_poly.entity_id
_entity_poly.type
_entity_poly.pdbx_seq_one_letter_code
_entity_poly.pdbx_strand_id
1 'polypeptide(L)'
;MKLVNIKPLGILACTLLLATSMAPVQVSAAPPEPEQTEQLQRMRTLIGLLQDFMNVIESVHAMSDNPEKAAIYQMYKIEEIYKARGQSKRAIKLFQNILNKTDNLAIRNAVYMRLGDLQKNHRNNDALEIYEQALKENINRMK
;
A
#
# COMPACT_ATOMS: atom_id res chain seq x y z
N MET A 1 -51.86 -27.12 5.37
CA MET A 1 -52.81 -26.07 4.94
C MET A 1 -53.91 -25.96 5.98
N LYS A 2 -53.89 -24.90 6.80
CA LYS A 2 -55.06 -24.22 7.39
C LYS A 2 -54.58 -22.97 8.14
N LEU A 3 -54.97 -21.83 7.57
CA LEU A 3 -54.71 -20.48 8.03
C LEU A 3 -55.50 -20.20 9.31
N VAL A 4 -54.85 -19.64 10.33
CA VAL A 4 -55.57 -19.02 11.44
C VAL A 4 -55.83 -17.56 11.07
N ASN A 5 -57.09 -17.35 10.74
CA ASN A 5 -57.77 -16.10 10.45
C ASN A 5 -58.09 -15.40 11.77
N ILE A 6 -57.61 -14.18 11.98
CA ILE A 6 -58.11 -13.31 13.04
C ILE A 6 -58.50 -11.98 12.39
N LYS A 7 -59.81 -11.79 12.28
CA LYS A 7 -60.48 -10.56 11.82
C LYS A 7 -60.56 -9.53 12.96
N PRO A 8 -60.78 -8.25 12.62
CA PRO A 8 -60.37 -7.10 13.40
C PRO A 8 -61.41 -6.68 14.43
N LEU A 9 -60.96 -6.22 15.60
CA LEU A 9 -61.83 -5.67 16.63
C LEU A 9 -61.60 -4.15 16.73
N GLY A 10 -62.68 -3.41 16.45
CA GLY A 10 -63.01 -2.19 17.18
C GLY A 10 -62.26 -0.93 16.80
N ILE A 11 -62.77 -0.25 15.77
CA ILE A 11 -62.63 1.19 15.57
C ILE A 11 -63.31 1.89 16.76
N LEU A 12 -62.57 2.69 17.53
CA LEU A 12 -63.15 3.82 18.26
C LEU A 12 -62.41 5.09 17.83
N ALA A 13 -63.19 5.96 17.19
CA ALA A 13 -62.77 7.22 16.61
C ALA A 13 -62.26 8.19 17.67
N CYS A 14 -61.16 8.87 17.36
CA CYS A 14 -60.95 10.22 17.84
C CYS A 14 -60.44 11.05 16.65
N THR A 15 -61.39 11.50 15.84
CA THR A 15 -61.17 12.56 14.86
C THR A 15 -60.88 13.85 15.61
N LEU A 16 -59.61 14.26 15.62
CA LEU A 16 -59.28 15.68 15.75
C LEU A 16 -58.72 16.14 14.42
N LEU A 17 -59.57 16.81 13.65
CA LEU A 17 -59.19 17.55 12.46
C LEU A 17 -58.49 18.83 12.92
N LEU A 18 -57.17 18.91 12.76
CA LEU A 18 -56.44 20.18 12.72
C LEU A 18 -55.64 20.20 11.43
N ALA A 19 -56.17 20.96 10.47
CA ALA A 19 -55.44 21.37 9.30
C ALA A 19 -54.32 22.33 9.73
N THR A 20 -53.07 21.91 9.62
CA THR A 20 -51.94 22.82 9.40
C THR A 20 -50.89 22.13 8.53
N SER A 21 -50.21 22.97 7.77
CA SER A 21 -49.37 22.70 6.61
C SER A 21 -48.43 21.51 6.69
N MET A 22 -48.15 20.93 5.51
CA MET A 22 -46.93 20.16 5.28
C MET A 22 -45.71 20.99 5.68
N ALA A 23 -45.25 20.82 6.91
CA ALA A 23 -43.88 21.14 7.28
C ALA A 23 -43.03 19.91 6.93
N PRO A 24 -41.88 20.07 6.26
CA PRO A 24 -40.98 18.96 6.06
C PRO A 24 -40.63 18.39 7.43
N VAL A 25 -40.83 17.08 7.62
CA VAL A 25 -40.21 16.36 8.74
C VAL A 25 -38.71 16.50 8.52
N GLN A 26 -38.10 17.49 9.16
CA GLN A 26 -36.66 17.54 9.31
C GLN A 26 -36.32 16.29 10.13
N VAL A 27 -35.78 15.29 9.45
CA VAL A 27 -34.92 14.29 10.08
C VAL A 27 -33.73 15.11 10.59
N SER A 28 -33.85 15.66 11.79
CA SER A 28 -32.71 16.15 12.52
C SER A 28 -31.87 14.91 12.79
N ALA A 29 -30.86 14.69 11.96
CA ALA A 29 -29.85 13.68 12.23
C ALA A 29 -29.17 14.11 13.53
N ALA A 30 -29.60 13.52 14.64
CA ALA A 30 -28.85 13.57 15.87
C ALA A 30 -27.42 13.15 15.53
N PRO A 31 -26.38 13.88 16.01
CA PRO A 31 -25.00 13.49 15.75
C PRO A 31 -24.84 12.03 16.15
N PRO A 32 -24.20 11.19 15.30
CA PRO A 32 -24.10 9.76 15.57
C PRO A 32 -23.50 9.57 16.97
N GLU A 33 -24.15 8.76 17.79
CA GLU A 33 -23.69 8.51 19.15
C GLU A 33 -22.20 8.09 19.12
N PRO A 34 -21.40 8.52 20.12
CA PRO A 34 -19.95 8.35 20.09
C PRO A 34 -19.51 6.90 19.86
N GLU A 35 -20.28 5.91 20.35
CA GLU A 35 -20.02 4.49 20.12
C GLU A 35 -20.15 4.07 18.64
N GLN A 36 -21.13 4.60 17.91
CA GLN A 36 -21.33 4.29 16.49
C GLN A 36 -20.18 4.86 15.64
N THR A 37 -19.69 6.04 16.01
CA THR A 37 -18.55 6.67 15.34
C THR A 37 -17.26 5.88 15.57
N GLU A 38 -17.04 5.39 16.79
CA GLU A 38 -15.87 4.56 17.11
C GLU A 38 -15.92 3.21 16.39
N GLN A 39 -17.09 2.57 16.33
CA GLN A 39 -17.26 1.30 15.63
C GLN A 39 -17.01 1.44 14.12
N LEU A 40 -17.51 2.52 13.50
CA LEU A 40 -17.22 2.84 12.10
C LEU A 40 -15.73 3.10 11.86
N GLN A 41 -15.06 3.78 12.81
CA GLN A 41 -13.64 4.02 12.72
C GLN A 41 -12.85 2.71 12.81
N ARG A 42 -13.18 1.82 13.74
CA ARG A 42 -12.57 0.48 13.86
C ARG A 42 -12.77 -0.35 12.59
N MET A 43 -13.96 -0.30 12.00
CA MET A 43 -14.25 -1.01 10.75
C MET A 43 -13.46 -0.45 9.57
N ARG A 44 -13.33 0.88 9.46
CA ARG A 44 -12.48 1.54 8.45
C ARG A 44 -11.00 1.17 8.61
N THR A 45 -10.49 1.16 9.85
CA THR A 45 -9.12 0.75 10.14
C THR A 45 -8.88 -0.71 9.76
N LEU A 46 -9.82 -1.60 10.08
CA LEU A 46 -9.73 -3.02 9.70
C LEU A 46 -9.72 -3.20 8.18
N ILE A 47 -10.60 -2.49 7.45
CA ILE A 47 -10.64 -2.54 5.99
C ILE A 47 -9.33 -2.02 5.38
N GLY A 48 -8.76 -0.94 5.95
CA GLY A 48 -7.45 -0.42 5.52
C GLY A 48 -6.33 -1.44 5.71
N LEU A 49 -6.28 -2.10 6.87
CA LEU A 49 -5.30 -3.17 7.14
C LEU A 49 -5.45 -4.36 6.19
N LEU A 50 -6.69 -4.74 5.84
CA LEU A 50 -6.94 -5.81 4.87
C LEU A 50 -6.53 -5.40 3.46
N GLN A 51 -6.75 -4.15 3.04
CA GLN A 51 -6.24 -3.63 1.76
C GLN A 51 -4.72 -3.62 1.71
N ASP A 52 -4.06 -3.13 2.77
CA ASP A 52 -2.60 -3.13 2.85
C ASP A 52 -2.05 -4.55 2.80
N PHE A 53 -2.68 -5.50 3.48
CA PHE A 53 -2.33 -6.91 3.44
C PHE A 53 -2.50 -7.52 2.04
N MET A 54 -3.62 -7.24 1.35
CA MET A 54 -3.84 -7.71 -0.02
C MET A 54 -2.82 -7.12 -0.99
N ASN A 55 -2.48 -5.84 -0.85
CA ASN A 55 -1.42 -5.20 -1.64
C ASN A 55 -0.05 -5.85 -1.41
N VAL A 56 0.24 -6.27 -0.17
CA VAL A 56 1.46 -7.04 0.15
C VAL A 56 1.42 -8.42 -0.50
N ILE A 57 0.30 -9.15 -0.44
CA ILE A 57 0.18 -10.46 -1.09
C ILE A 57 0.32 -10.34 -2.61
N GLU A 58 -0.37 -9.40 -3.25
CA GLU A 58 -0.27 -9.17 -4.69
C GLU A 58 1.15 -8.78 -5.10
N SER A 59 1.82 -7.96 -4.29
CA SER A 59 3.24 -7.64 -4.46
C SER A 59 4.13 -8.88 -4.37
N VAL A 60 3.89 -9.75 -3.38
CA VAL A 60 4.65 -11.01 -3.21
C VAL A 60 4.38 -12.00 -4.34
N HIS A 61 3.14 -12.10 -4.82
CA HIS A 61 2.77 -13.01 -5.91
C HIS A 61 3.25 -12.48 -7.28
N ALA A 62 3.19 -11.18 -7.51
CA ALA A 62 3.79 -10.54 -8.70
C ALA A 62 5.33 -10.61 -8.69
N MET A 63 5.95 -10.76 -7.51
CA MET A 63 7.38 -11.04 -7.36
C MET A 63 7.71 -12.52 -7.60
N SER A 64 6.85 -13.47 -7.22
CA SER A 64 7.12 -14.91 -7.44
C SER A 64 7.22 -15.26 -8.93
N ASP A 65 6.45 -14.57 -9.77
CA ASP A 65 6.32 -14.89 -11.19
C ASP A 65 7.36 -14.17 -12.05
N ASN A 66 8.16 -13.29 -11.45
CA ASN A 66 9.23 -12.58 -12.13
C ASN A 66 10.52 -12.62 -11.29
N PRO A 67 11.47 -13.51 -11.61
CA PRO A 67 12.71 -13.67 -10.84
C PRO A 67 13.57 -12.39 -10.83
N GLU A 68 13.46 -11.54 -11.85
CA GLU A 68 14.15 -10.25 -11.90
C GLU A 68 13.58 -9.28 -10.87
N LYS A 69 12.25 -9.13 -10.80
CA LYS A 69 11.59 -8.31 -9.77
C LYS A 69 11.89 -8.82 -8.37
N ALA A 70 11.84 -10.13 -8.17
CA ALA A 70 12.21 -10.75 -6.90
C ALA A 70 13.66 -10.42 -6.51
N ALA A 71 14.61 -10.55 -7.44
CA ALA A 71 16.01 -10.22 -7.19
C ALA A 71 16.18 -8.73 -6.87
N ILE A 72 15.51 -7.82 -7.59
CA ILE A 72 15.55 -6.38 -7.32
C ILE A 72 15.03 -6.08 -5.91
N TYR A 73 13.92 -6.71 -5.51
CA TYR A 73 13.37 -6.56 -4.17
C TYR A 73 14.28 -7.13 -3.08
N GLN A 74 14.88 -8.30 -3.29
CA GLN A 74 15.84 -8.90 -2.35
C GLN A 74 17.05 -7.98 -2.15
N MET A 75 17.56 -7.38 -3.22
CA MET A 75 18.64 -6.40 -3.12
C MET A 75 18.24 -5.19 -2.25
N TYR A 76 16.98 -4.75 -2.31
CA TYR A 76 16.46 -3.68 -1.43
C TYR A 76 16.50 -4.08 0.04
N LYS A 77 15.93 -5.24 0.37
CA LYS A 77 15.90 -5.73 1.75
C LYS A 77 17.31 -5.91 2.32
N ILE A 78 18.24 -6.42 1.50
CA ILE A 78 19.64 -6.59 1.90
C ILE A 78 20.30 -5.24 2.20
N GLU A 79 20.09 -4.24 1.35
CA GLU A 79 20.61 -2.89 1.54
C GLU A 79 20.11 -2.27 2.85
N GLU A 80 18.80 -2.34 3.12
CA GLU A 80 18.20 -1.85 4.36
C GLU A 80 18.83 -2.50 5.59
N ILE A 81 19.00 -3.83 5.58
CA ILE A 81 19.60 -4.58 6.68
C ILE A 81 21.05 -4.14 6.93
N TYR A 82 21.84 -3.98 5.87
CA TYR A 82 23.22 -3.53 6.02
C TYR A 82 23.32 -2.07 6.49
N LYS A 83 22.45 -1.18 5.99
CA LYS A 83 22.36 0.22 6.45
C LYS A 83 22.01 0.28 7.94
N ALA A 84 20.98 -0.44 8.37
CA ALA A 84 20.56 -0.51 9.78
C ALA A 84 21.67 -1.02 10.72
N ARG A 85 22.55 -1.89 10.22
CA ARG A 85 23.71 -2.42 10.97
C ARG A 85 24.97 -1.56 10.88
N GLY A 86 24.94 -0.41 10.19
CA GLY A 86 26.14 0.40 9.92
C GLY A 86 27.17 -0.30 9.02
N GLN A 87 26.75 -1.31 8.27
CA GLN A 87 27.61 -2.20 7.47
C GLN A 87 27.56 -1.87 5.97
N SER A 88 27.36 -0.61 5.60
CA SER A 88 27.25 -0.16 4.20
C SER A 88 28.40 -0.64 3.30
N LYS A 89 29.63 -0.73 3.82
CA LYS A 89 30.79 -1.28 3.07
C LYS A 89 30.58 -2.74 2.61
N ARG A 90 29.86 -3.56 3.37
CA ARG A 90 29.52 -4.94 2.99
C ARG A 90 28.46 -4.97 1.89
N ALA A 91 27.47 -4.09 1.96
CA ALA A 91 26.47 -3.94 0.89
C ALA A 91 27.12 -3.53 -0.44
N ILE A 92 28.04 -2.55 -0.40
CA ILE A 92 28.79 -2.11 -1.59
C ILE A 92 29.54 -3.28 -2.24
N LYS A 93 30.30 -4.07 -1.46
CA LYS A 93 31.03 -5.23 -1.99
C LYS A 93 30.10 -6.28 -2.61
N LEU A 94 28.95 -6.54 -1.97
CA LEU A 94 27.96 -7.47 -2.51
C LEU A 94 27.43 -7.00 -3.87
N PHE A 95 27.03 -5.72 -3.97
CA PHE A 95 26.47 -5.17 -5.20
C PHE A 95 27.49 -5.07 -6.34
N GLN A 96 28.75 -4.74 -6.03
CA GLN A 96 29.85 -4.84 -7.02
C GLN A 96 30.02 -6.28 -7.54
N ASN A 97 29.96 -7.28 -6.65
CA ASN A 97 30.04 -8.68 -7.05
C ASN A 97 28.84 -9.12 -7.93
N ILE A 98 27.64 -8.62 -7.66
CA ILE A 98 26.47 -8.88 -8.51
C ILE A 98 26.68 -8.25 -9.90
N LEU A 99 27.16 -7.00 -9.97
CA LEU A 99 27.46 -6.32 -11.23
C LEU A 99 28.48 -7.08 -12.09
N ASN A 100 29.43 -7.81 -11.47
CA ASN A 100 30.41 -8.61 -12.21
C ASN A 100 29.87 -9.95 -12.72
N LYS A 101 28.69 -10.38 -12.25
CA LYS A 101 28.14 -11.72 -12.53
C LYS A 101 26.90 -11.72 -13.41
N THR A 102 26.32 -10.56 -13.68
CA THR A 102 25.06 -10.45 -14.40
C THR A 102 25.17 -9.51 -15.60
N ASP A 103 24.63 -9.97 -16.72
CA ASP A 103 24.42 -9.16 -17.93
C ASP A 103 22.98 -8.64 -18.04
N ASN A 104 22.09 -9.02 -17.11
CA ASN A 104 20.71 -8.55 -17.11
C ASN A 104 20.67 -7.05 -16.82
N LEU A 105 20.22 -6.27 -17.81
CA LEU A 105 20.26 -4.81 -17.75
C LEU A 105 19.46 -4.21 -16.59
N ALA A 106 18.29 -4.78 -16.28
CA ALA A 106 17.45 -4.30 -15.18
C ALA A 106 18.09 -4.58 -13.81
N ILE A 107 18.70 -5.76 -13.61
CA ILE A 107 19.47 -6.06 -12.40
C ILE A 107 20.65 -5.10 -12.26
N ARG A 108 21.39 -4.86 -13.35
CA ARG A 108 22.54 -3.93 -13.35
C ARG A 108 22.10 -2.51 -13.01
N ASN A 109 21.01 -2.03 -13.60
CA ASN A 109 20.45 -0.71 -13.30
C ASN A 109 20.01 -0.60 -11.83
N ALA A 110 19.33 -1.62 -11.31
CA ALA A 110 18.98 -1.66 -9.90
C ALA A 110 20.23 -1.64 -9.00
N VAL A 111 21.29 -2.37 -9.35
CA VAL A 111 22.57 -2.35 -8.62
C VAL A 111 23.22 -0.97 -8.64
N TYR A 112 23.27 -0.30 -9.79
CA TYR A 112 23.80 1.07 -9.88
C TYR A 112 23.04 2.04 -9.00
N MET A 113 21.71 1.96 -8.97
CA MET A 113 20.89 2.80 -8.09
C MET A 113 21.27 2.63 -6.61
N ARG A 114 21.42 1.39 -6.16
CA ARG A 114 21.78 1.07 -4.77
C ARG A 114 23.18 1.49 -4.41
N LEU A 115 24.14 1.27 -5.31
CA LEU A 115 25.52 1.73 -5.11
C LEU A 115 25.58 3.25 -4.97
N GLY A 116 24.86 3.98 -5.83
CA GLY A 116 24.74 5.44 -5.72
C GLY A 116 24.15 5.87 -4.38
N ASP A 117 23.06 5.24 -3.92
CA ASP A 117 22.41 5.56 -2.65
C ASP A 117 23.26 5.22 -1.42
N LEU A 118 24.06 4.16 -1.48
CA LEU A 118 25.03 3.84 -0.44
C LEU A 118 26.15 4.88 -0.38
N GLN A 119 26.63 5.38 -1.53
CA GLN A 119 27.74 6.34 -1.58
C GLN A 119 27.34 7.78 -1.25
N LYS A 120 26.10 8.21 -1.54
CA LYS A 120 25.58 9.53 -1.13
C LYS A 120 25.79 9.82 0.36
N ASN A 121 25.67 8.79 1.20
CA ASN A 121 25.79 8.91 2.65
C ASN A 121 27.24 8.92 3.15
N HIS A 122 28.22 8.63 2.29
CA HIS A 122 29.63 8.49 2.67
C HIS A 122 30.47 9.74 2.39
N ARG A 123 29.85 10.90 2.10
CA ARG A 123 30.52 12.20 1.81
C ARG A 123 31.52 12.16 0.63
N ASN A 124 31.55 11.08 -0.13
CA ASN A 124 32.35 10.97 -1.33
C ASN A 124 31.45 11.28 -2.54
N ASN A 125 31.94 12.11 -3.45
CA ASN A 125 31.26 12.50 -4.69
C ASN A 125 31.04 11.33 -5.68
N ASP A 126 31.38 10.10 -5.28
CA ASP A 126 31.37 8.85 -6.05
C ASP A 126 29.98 8.42 -6.55
N ALA A 127 28.89 8.94 -5.95
CA ALA A 127 27.54 8.58 -6.39
C ALA A 127 27.23 9.09 -7.81
N LEU A 128 27.77 10.27 -8.18
CA LEU A 128 27.60 10.82 -9.52
C LEU A 128 28.32 9.94 -10.55
N GLU A 129 29.56 9.55 -10.26
CA GLU A 129 30.35 8.66 -11.13
C GLU A 129 29.63 7.32 -11.38
N ILE A 130 28.98 6.76 -10.35
CA ILE A 130 28.20 5.52 -10.47
C ILE A 130 27.01 5.72 -11.44
N TYR A 131 26.28 6.82 -11.33
CA TYR A 131 25.16 7.08 -12.23
C TYR A 131 25.62 7.41 -13.65
N GLU A 132 26.73 8.13 -13.82
CA GLU A 132 27.34 8.38 -15.13
C GLU A 132 27.78 7.08 -15.80
N GLN A 133 28.40 6.17 -15.05
CA GLN A 133 28.75 4.83 -15.53
C GLN A 133 27.51 4.06 -15.98
N ALA A 134 26.44 4.06 -15.16
CA ALA A 134 25.18 3.41 -15.49
C ALA A 134 24.56 3.96 -16.78
N LEU A 135 24.54 5.30 -16.92
CA LEU A 135 24.01 5.97 -18.12
C LEU A 135 24.83 5.63 -19.36
N LYS A 136 26.16 5.70 -19.28
CA LYS A 136 27.06 5.34 -20.38
C LYS A 136 26.84 3.89 -20.82
N GLU A 137 26.70 2.98 -19.87
CA GLU A 137 26.44 1.57 -20.17
C GLU A 137 25.09 1.38 -20.87
N ASN A 138 24.02 1.99 -20.37
CA ASN A 138 22.69 1.93 -20.99
C ASN A 138 22.73 2.46 -22.42
N ILE A 139 23.37 3.61 -22.65
CA ILE A 139 23.53 4.19 -24.00
C ILE A 139 24.27 3.25 -24.93
N ASN A 140 25.34 2.61 -24.46
CA ASN A 140 26.12 1.68 -25.28
C ASN A 140 25.36 0.41 -25.66
N ARG A 141 24.48 -0.09 -24.78
CA ARG A 141 23.68 -1.30 -25.04
C ARG A 141 22.42 -1.04 -25.87
N MET A 142 22.03 0.22 -26.05
CA MET A 142 20.90 0.62 -26.92
C MET A 142 21.29 0.79 -28.39
N LYS A 143 22.59 0.79 -28.71
CA LYS A 143 23.13 0.87 -30.07
C LYS A 143 23.23 -0.53 -30.66
#